data_AF-A0A0F9BUZ3-F1
#
_entry.id   AF-A0A0F9BUZ3-F1
#
_cell.length_a   1.000
_cell.length_b   1.000
_cell.length_c   1.000
_cell.angle_alpha   90.00
_cell.angle_beta   90.00
_cell.angle_gamma   90.00
#
_symmetry.space_group_name_H-M   'P 1'
#
loop_
_entity.id
_entity.type
_entity.pdbx_description
1 polymer ?
#
loop_
_entity_poly.entity_id
_entity_poly.type
_entity_poly.pdbx_seq_one_letter_code
_entity_poly.pdbx_strand_id
1 'polypeptide(L)' 'PRFTLTRGQVAVQDGEIRTREGHGKFVKRPPMTAVNKALSTWKDLTHPRKVERSGIPASGV' A
#
# COMPACT_ATOMS: atom_id res chain seq x y z
N PRO A 1 -27.88 0.71 12.95
CA PRO A 1 -27.39 2.11 13.07
C PRO A 1 -28.57 3.06 12.89
N ARG A 2 -28.66 4.13 13.68
CA ARG A 2 -29.74 5.13 13.50
C ARG A 2 -29.56 5.95 12.22
N PHE A 3 -28.31 6.30 11.90
CA PHE A 3 -27.94 6.91 10.62
C PHE A 3 -26.65 6.29 10.10
N THR A 4 -26.55 6.10 8.79
CA THR A 4 -25.30 5.78 8.10
C THR A 4 -25.05 6.82 7.02
N LEU A 5 -23.91 7.50 7.09
CA LEU A 5 -23.54 8.54 6.13
C LEU A 5 -22.45 8.05 5.19
N THR A 6 -22.57 8.41 3.92
CA THR A 6 -21.53 8.22 2.90
C THR A 6 -21.33 9.52 2.13
N ARG A 7 -20.14 10.13 2.28
CA ARG A 7 -19.78 11.41 1.65
C ARG A 7 -20.81 12.53 1.90
N GLY A 8 -21.39 12.57 3.11
CA GLY A 8 -22.41 13.55 3.51
C GLY A 8 -23.86 13.17 3.16
N GLN A 9 -24.10 12.10 2.43
CA GLN A 9 -25.45 11.57 2.15
C GLN A 9 -25.87 10.58 3.25
N VAL A 10 -27.06 10.76 3.82
CA VAL A 10 -27.71 9.75 4.69
C VAL A 10 -28.22 8.62 3.80
N ALA A 11 -27.56 7.46 3.86
CA ALA A 11 -27.92 6.28 3.07
C ALA A 11 -28.84 5.30 3.83
N VAL A 12 -28.82 5.34 5.16
CA VAL A 12 -29.72 4.57 6.03
C VAL A 12 -30.21 5.48 7.14
N GLN A 13 -31.51 5.44 7.42
CA GLN A 13 -32.14 6.13 8.54
C GLN A 13 -33.09 5.18 9.25
N ASP A 14 -32.82 4.86 10.52
CA ASP A 14 -33.68 4.03 11.38
C ASP A 14 -34.20 2.74 10.70
N GLY A 15 -33.33 2.07 9.92
CA GLY A 15 -33.65 0.84 9.19
C GLY A 15 -34.20 1.05 7.76
N GLU A 16 -34.64 2.26 7.42
CA GLU A 16 -35.04 2.64 6.06
C GLU A 16 -33.81 2.82 5.16
N ILE A 17 -33.85 2.22 3.97
CA ILE A 17 -32.77 2.27 2.97
C ILE A 17 -33.05 3.44 2.01
N ARG A 18 -32.16 4.44 2.02
CA ARG A 18 -32.25 5.66 1.20
C ARG A 18 -31.02 5.83 0.31
N THR A 19 -30.66 4.78 -0.42
CA THR A 19 -29.48 4.74 -1.29
C THR A 19 -29.69 5.52 -2.59
N ARG A 20 -28.60 5.86 -3.27
CA ARG A 20 -28.60 6.48 -4.60
C ARG A 20 -27.65 5.71 -5.50
N GLU A 21 -28.17 5.13 -6.58
CA GLU A 21 -27.37 4.38 -7.55
C GLU A 21 -26.29 5.30 -8.16
N GLY A 22 -25.08 4.77 -8.31
CA GLY A 22 -23.93 5.55 -8.82
C GLY A 22 -23.36 6.60 -7.84
N HIS A 23 -23.88 6.74 -6.62
CA HIS A 23 -23.31 7.67 -5.61
C HIS A 23 -21.92 7.25 -5.13
N GLY A 24 -21.65 5.95 -5.14
CA GLY A 24 -20.32 5.41 -4.89
C GLY A 24 -19.33 5.90 -5.95
N LYS A 25 -18.15 6.37 -5.50
CA LYS A 25 -17.05 6.73 -6.40
C LYS A 25 -15.86 5.83 -6.15
N PHE A 26 -15.10 5.57 -7.20
CA PHE A 26 -13.82 4.88 -7.09
C PHE A 26 -12.86 5.66 -6.18
N VAL A 27 -12.21 4.96 -5.25
CA VAL A 27 -11.17 5.51 -4.38
C VAL A 27 -9.82 4.98 -4.84
N LYS A 28 -9.07 5.81 -5.57
CA LYS A 28 -7.71 5.49 -5.98
C LYS A 28 -6.80 5.46 -4.75
N ARG A 29 -5.96 4.41 -4.65
CA ARG A 29 -4.99 4.28 -3.56
C ARG A 29 -3.58 4.56 -4.10
N PRO A 30 -2.79 5.43 -3.46
CA PRO A 30 -1.41 5.64 -3.84
C PRO A 30 -0.56 4.40 -3.49
N PRO A 31 0.50 4.11 -4.26
CA PRO A 31 1.46 3.07 -3.90
C PRO A 31 2.34 3.52 -2.72
N MET A 32 3.24 2.63 -2.27
CA MET A 32 4.26 2.91 -1.25
C MET A 32 3.66 3.34 0.10
N THR A 33 2.81 2.50 0.68
CA THR A 33 2.30 2.69 2.04
C THR A 33 3.43 2.63 3.08
N ALA A 34 3.16 3.07 4.31
CA ALA A 34 4.16 3.16 5.38
C ALA A 34 4.97 1.86 5.59
N VAL A 35 4.31 0.70 5.54
CA VAL A 35 4.96 -0.61 5.69
C VAL A 35 5.93 -0.90 4.54
N ASN A 36 5.53 -0.57 3.31
CA ASN A 36 6.40 -0.78 2.15
C ASN A 36 7.64 0.13 2.22
N LYS A 37 7.48 1.39 2.65
CA LYS A 37 8.61 2.30 2.92
C LYS A 37 9.55 1.73 3.97
N ALA A 38 9.01 1.31 5.12
CA ALA A 38 9.79 0.73 6.20
C ALA A 38 10.56 -0.52 5.74
N LEU A 39 9.92 -1.40 4.95
CA LEU A 39 10.55 -2.60 4.42
C LEU A 39 11.70 -2.27 3.44
N SER A 40 11.52 -1.29 2.55
CA SER A 40 12.60 -0.86 1.65
C SER A 40 13.78 -0.32 2.44
N THR A 41 13.54 0.56 3.41
CA THR A 41 14.59 1.09 4.30
C THR A 41 15.31 -0.04 5.05
N TRP A 42 14.57 -1.02 5.57
CA TRP A 42 15.17 -2.16 6.25
C TRP A 42 16.08 -2.97 5.32
N LYS A 43 15.62 -3.26 4.10
CA LYS A 43 16.43 -3.98 3.10
C LYS A 43 17.67 -3.19 2.71
N ASP A 44 17.58 -1.88 2.57
CA ASP A 44 18.74 -1.03 2.29
C ASP A 44 19.79 -1.10 3.41
N LEU A 45 19.37 -1.27 4.66
CA LEU A 45 20.28 -1.44 5.79
C LEU A 45 20.89 -2.85 5.87
N THR A 46 20.10 -3.89 5.59
CA THR A 46 20.51 -5.27 5.84
C THR A 46 20.98 -6.04 4.61
N HIS A 47 20.98 -5.44 3.43
CA HIS A 47 21.36 -6.18 2.23
C HIS A 47 22.83 -6.63 2.28
N PRO A 48 23.13 -7.85 1.80
CA PRO A 48 24.48 -8.35 1.78
C PRO A 48 25.36 -7.47 0.87
N ARG A 49 26.59 -7.22 1.32
CA ARG A 49 27.61 -6.50 0.55
C ARG A 49 28.60 -7.50 -0.03
N LYS A 50 29.07 -7.23 -1.25
CA LYS A 50 30.15 -8.03 -1.85
C LYS A 50 31.44 -7.87 -1.06
N VAL A 51 32.24 -8.94 -1.04
CA VAL A 51 33.63 -8.86 -0.56
C VAL A 51 34.47 -8.35 -1.72
N GLU A 52 35.07 -7.16 -1.55
CA GLU A 52 36.01 -6.64 -2.54
C GLU A 52 37.30 -7.44 -2.49
N ARG A 53 37.75 -7.97 -3.64
CA ARG A 53 39.00 -8.71 -3.78
C ARG A 53 39.80 -8.16 -4.96
N SER A 54 41.08 -7.89 -4.75
CA SER A 54 42.04 -7.55 -5.80
C SER A 54 42.76 -8.81 -6.30
N GLY A 55 43.05 -8.89 -7.60
CA GLY A 55 43.80 -10.01 -8.17
C GLY A 55 42.99 -11.31 -8.28
N ILE A 56 41.77 -11.23 -8.81
CA ILE A 56 40.96 -12.43 -9.11
C ILE A 56 41.76 -13.31 -10.07
N PRO A 57 42.06 -14.59 -9.72
CA PRO A 57 42.87 -15.46 -10.56
C PRO A 57 42.26 -15.67 -11.94
N ALA A 58 43.11 -15.85 -12.95
CA ALA A 58 42.65 -16.27 -14.28
C ALA A 58 41.92 -17.61 -14.17
N SER A 59 40.70 -17.69 -14.70
CA SER A 59 39.90 -18.90 -14.67
C SER A 59 40.08 -19.72 -15.96
N GLY A 60 40.54 -20.96 -15.81
CA GLY A 60 40.36 -22.08 -16.74
C GLY A 60 41.06 -22.01 -18.10
N VAL A 61 41.24 -23.20 -18.69
CA VAL A 61 41.51 -23.44 -20.13
C VAL A 61 40.29 -24.13 -20.72
#